data_AF-A0AAV0RCR8-F1
#
_entry.id   AF-A0AAV0RCR8-F1
#
_cell.length_a   1.000
_cell.length_b   1.000
_cell.length_c   1.000
_cell.angle_alpha   90.00
_cell.angle_beta   90.00
_cell.angle_gamma   90.00
#
_symmetry.space_group_name_H-M   'P 1'
#
loop_
_entity.id
_entity.type
_entity.pdbx_description
1 polymer ?
#
loop_
_entity_poly.entity_id
_entity_poly.type
_entity_poly.pdbx_seq_one_letter_code
_entity_poly.pdbx_strand_id
1 'polypeptide(L)'
;MHAADAQGLGVTLAREMQSPPSPKSIMWLLRQKSMKRAKVYDAFYDRDLLTALQDTGVDVLVGMSNADVGRVAADDSSNEAAKWLESNIKPFYGRVSFRCLQLGSKMALQGNHEISTLLQAMVHVQAAQKRLGLDISLGIDLDNAALAESFPPSAAAFDGAILPVLRPLYVTDPYYEYKGMNIDYALLNGDSPAVTDNGLQYTNMMDGLLDAFYTSLSKLGITMRVIVGETGWASGSTVKYATPKLAGEYIYNLAERLRNNVGTPLKPNWPVETFIHTLYVQDKNNNGMYKWYGMFYPNGSPANPFLNL
;
A
#
# COMPACT_ATOMS: atom_id res chain seq x y z
N MET A 1 16.86 21.75 11.62
CA MET A 1 16.71 21.62 10.16
C MET A 1 15.41 20.87 9.94
N HIS A 2 14.36 21.54 9.45
CA HIS A 2 13.04 20.92 9.29
C HIS A 2 13.09 19.92 8.12
N ALA A 3 12.71 18.67 8.38
CA ALA A 3 12.47 17.71 7.31
C ALA A 3 11.35 18.26 6.43
N ALA A 4 11.65 18.46 5.14
CA ALA A 4 10.61 18.79 4.17
C ALA A 4 9.87 17.50 3.89
N ASP A 5 8.54 17.55 4.01
CA ASP A 5 7.64 16.43 3.76
C ASP A 5 8.03 15.69 2.48
N ALA A 6 8.38 14.41 2.59
CA ALA A 6 8.50 13.54 1.42
C ALA A 6 7.14 13.52 0.71
N GLN A 7 7.07 14.16 -0.46
CA GLN A 7 5.83 14.22 -1.24
C GLN A 7 5.41 12.79 -1.59
N GLY A 8 4.13 12.47 -1.38
CA GLY A 8 3.61 11.12 -1.67
C GLY A 8 3.86 10.05 -0.60
N LEU A 9 4.54 10.35 0.52
CA LEU A 9 4.76 9.36 1.58
C LEU A 9 3.51 9.18 2.47
N GLY A 10 3.21 7.94 2.81
CA GLY A 10 2.21 7.51 3.78
C GLY A 10 2.71 6.33 4.61
N VAL A 11 1.87 5.88 5.56
CA VAL A 11 2.20 4.73 6.42
C VAL A 11 0.98 3.81 6.59
N THR A 12 1.20 2.51 6.70
CA THR A 12 0.13 1.57 7.05
C THR A 12 -0.02 1.44 8.57
N LEU A 13 -1.26 1.42 9.06
CA LEU A 13 -1.60 1.33 10.47
C LEU A 13 -2.02 -0.11 10.85
N ALA A 14 -1.10 -1.07 10.73
CA ALA A 14 -1.33 -2.44 11.17
C ALA A 14 -1.35 -2.56 12.71
N ARG A 15 -2.16 -3.49 13.24
CA ARG A 15 -2.44 -3.62 14.70
C ARG A 15 -2.33 -5.04 15.26
N GLU A 16 -1.62 -5.94 14.59
CA GLU A 16 -1.25 -7.26 15.09
C GLU A 16 -0.15 -7.17 16.18
N MET A 17 -0.48 -6.53 17.31
CA MET A 17 0.38 -6.39 18.49
C MET A 17 -0.26 -7.06 19.72
N GLN A 18 0.55 -7.56 20.66
CA GLN A 18 0.06 -8.07 21.94
C GLN A 18 -0.61 -6.95 22.76
N SER A 19 -0.05 -5.75 22.69
CA SER A 19 -0.56 -4.54 23.34
C SER A 19 -0.48 -3.36 22.37
N PRO A 20 -1.47 -3.20 21.48
CA PRO A 20 -1.45 -2.15 20.48
C PRO A 20 -1.49 -0.76 21.15
N PRO A 21 -0.71 0.22 20.65
CA PRO A 21 -0.78 1.60 21.12
C PRO A 21 -2.20 2.15 20.99
N SER A 22 -2.56 3.06 21.91
CA SER A 22 -3.86 3.73 21.83
C SER A 22 -3.98 4.56 20.54
N PRO A 23 -5.17 4.72 19.95
CA PRO A 23 -5.37 5.59 18.78
C PRO A 23 -4.82 7.01 19.00
N LYS A 24 -4.90 7.55 20.22
CA LYS A 24 -4.32 8.84 20.59
C LYS A 24 -2.79 8.87 20.44
N SER A 25 -2.10 7.81 20.87
CA SER A 25 -0.65 7.67 20.73
C SER A 25 -0.24 7.58 19.25
N ILE A 26 -1.04 6.86 18.45
CA ILE A 26 -0.83 6.74 17.00
C ILE A 26 -0.97 8.12 16.34
N MET A 27 -2.06 8.85 16.63
CA MET A 27 -2.27 10.20 16.10
C MET A 27 -1.18 11.18 16.53
N TRP A 28 -0.72 11.09 17.79
CA TRP A 28 0.41 11.88 18.27
C TRP A 28 1.65 11.61 17.43
N LEU A 29 1.98 10.34 17.17
CA LEU A 29 3.16 9.98 16.40
C LEU A 29 3.06 10.43 14.93
N LEU A 30 1.90 10.24 14.28
CA LEU A 30 1.67 10.73 12.92
C LEU A 30 1.92 12.25 12.82
N ARG A 31 1.42 13.02 13.80
CA ARG A 31 1.65 14.47 13.87
C ARG A 31 3.11 14.82 14.11
N GLN A 32 3.80 14.12 15.01
CA GLN A 32 5.23 14.35 15.30
C GLN A 32 6.13 14.08 14.09
N LYS A 33 5.71 13.16 13.21
CA LYS A 33 6.42 12.76 12.00
C LYS A 33 5.86 13.37 10.71
N SER A 34 5.00 14.38 10.84
CA SER A 34 4.36 15.08 9.72
C SER A 34 3.72 14.14 8.68
N MET A 35 3.23 12.97 9.12
CA MET A 35 2.62 11.98 8.23
C MET A 35 1.21 12.42 7.87
N LYS A 36 1.00 12.71 6.58
CA LYS A 36 -0.29 13.21 6.05
C LYS A 36 -1.14 12.15 5.39
N ARG A 37 -0.65 10.91 5.25
CA ARG A 37 -1.39 9.79 4.65
C ARG A 37 -1.27 8.54 5.49
N ALA A 38 -2.39 7.84 5.66
CA ALA A 38 -2.44 6.57 6.37
C ALA A 38 -3.27 5.52 5.61
N LYS A 39 -2.83 4.27 5.63
CA LYS A 39 -3.62 3.11 5.19
C LYS A 39 -4.16 2.37 6.41
N VAL A 40 -5.48 2.23 6.48
CA VAL A 40 -6.22 1.44 7.47
C VAL A 40 -6.76 0.19 6.77
N TYR A 41 -6.39 -0.99 7.26
CA TYR A 41 -6.63 -2.25 6.57
C TYR A 41 -8.11 -2.65 6.51
N ASP A 42 -8.83 -2.46 7.61
CA ASP A 42 -10.22 -2.88 7.70
C ASP A 42 -11.04 -1.90 8.52
N ALA A 43 -11.97 -1.23 7.85
CA ALA A 43 -12.86 -0.25 8.49
C ALA A 43 -13.69 -0.83 9.65
N PHE A 44 -14.02 -2.12 9.61
CA PHE A 44 -14.82 -2.78 10.63
C PHE A 44 -14.02 -3.00 11.91
N TYR A 45 -12.77 -3.46 11.80
CA TYR A 45 -11.91 -3.71 12.97
C TYR A 45 -11.27 -2.45 13.54
N ASP A 46 -11.08 -1.40 12.73
CA ASP A 46 -10.33 -0.21 13.11
C ASP A 46 -11.18 1.05 13.33
N ARG A 47 -12.42 0.87 13.82
CA ARG A 47 -13.35 1.98 14.10
C ARG A 47 -12.80 3.02 15.08
N ASP A 48 -12.00 2.58 16.05
CA ASP A 48 -11.34 3.47 17.02
C ASP A 48 -10.21 4.29 16.37
N LEU A 49 -9.49 3.74 15.38
CA LEU A 49 -8.57 4.51 14.53
C LEU A 49 -9.33 5.52 13.68
N LEU A 50 -10.41 5.12 13.01
CA LEU A 50 -11.23 6.02 12.21
C LEU A 50 -11.82 7.16 13.05
N THR A 51 -12.21 6.87 14.29
CA THR A 51 -12.64 7.88 15.26
C THR A 51 -11.51 8.86 15.56
N ALA A 52 -10.29 8.37 15.82
CA ALA A 52 -9.15 9.22 16.13
C ALA A 52 -8.64 10.03 14.92
N LEU A 53 -8.92 9.59 13.70
CA LEU A 53 -8.59 10.27 12.45
C LEU A 53 -9.55 11.41 12.09
N GLN A 54 -10.71 11.53 12.76
CA GLN A 54 -11.65 12.62 12.55
C GLN A 54 -10.98 14.00 12.75
N ASP A 55 -11.20 14.89 11.79
CA ASP A 55 -10.73 16.29 11.78
C ASP A 55 -9.20 16.44 11.90
N THR A 56 -8.44 15.38 11.62
CA THR A 56 -6.97 15.41 11.63
C THR A 56 -6.37 15.94 10.34
N GLY A 57 -7.12 15.87 9.23
CA GLY A 57 -6.64 16.19 7.88
C GLY A 57 -5.72 15.14 7.26
N VAL A 58 -5.51 13.99 7.91
CA VAL A 58 -4.76 12.87 7.33
C VAL A 58 -5.61 12.21 6.24
N ASP A 59 -5.07 12.08 5.03
CA ASP A 59 -5.69 11.33 3.94
C ASP A 59 -5.69 9.83 4.29
N VAL A 60 -6.86 9.20 4.22
CA VAL A 60 -7.05 7.80 4.59
C VAL A 60 -7.35 6.94 3.37
N LEU A 61 -6.51 5.92 3.16
CA LEU A 61 -6.91 4.73 2.42
C LEU A 61 -7.56 3.78 3.41
N VAL A 62 -8.77 3.31 3.10
CA VAL A 62 -9.50 2.39 3.98
C VAL A 62 -9.88 1.13 3.21
N GLY A 63 -9.60 -0.04 3.77
CA GLY A 63 -9.90 -1.32 3.13
C GLY A 63 -11.27 -1.90 3.48
N MET A 64 -11.87 -2.57 2.49
CA MET A 64 -12.90 -3.59 2.63
C MET A 64 -12.22 -4.96 2.49
N SER A 65 -12.42 -5.85 3.46
CA SER A 65 -11.80 -7.18 3.47
C SER A 65 -12.21 -8.03 2.25
N ASN A 66 -11.37 -9.01 1.88
CA ASN A 66 -11.70 -9.95 0.79
C ASN A 66 -13.00 -10.73 1.08
N ALA A 67 -13.28 -11.03 2.34
CA ALA A 67 -14.52 -11.68 2.76
C ALA A 67 -15.76 -10.79 2.55
N ASP A 68 -15.65 -9.50 2.86
CA ASP A 68 -16.74 -8.55 2.62
C ASP A 68 -16.93 -8.26 1.12
N VAL A 69 -15.84 -8.21 0.34
CA VAL A 69 -15.94 -8.16 -1.13
C VAL A 69 -16.75 -9.33 -1.66
N GLY A 70 -16.46 -10.55 -1.20
CA GLY A 70 -17.24 -11.74 -1.59
C GLY A 70 -18.71 -11.68 -1.14
N ARG A 71 -18.97 -11.22 0.09
CA ARG A 71 -20.33 -11.06 0.62
C ARG A 71 -21.14 -10.04 -0.20
N VAL A 72 -20.54 -8.88 -0.49
CA VAL A 72 -21.16 -7.81 -1.25
C VAL A 72 -21.40 -8.23 -2.70
N ALA A 73 -20.47 -8.97 -3.30
CA ALA A 73 -20.62 -9.50 -4.65
C ALA A 73 -21.76 -10.53 -4.78
N ALA A 74 -21.98 -11.34 -3.74
CA ALA A 74 -22.98 -12.42 -3.74
C ALA A 74 -24.43 -11.95 -3.51
N ASP A 75 -24.65 -10.68 -3.15
CA ASP A 75 -26.00 -10.10 -3.03
C ASP A 75 -26.62 -9.94 -4.43
N ASP A 76 -27.90 -10.22 -4.60
CA ASP A 76 -28.63 -9.95 -5.86
C ASP A 76 -28.90 -8.45 -6.06
N SER A 77 -28.55 -7.62 -5.07
CA SER A 77 -28.77 -6.18 -5.01
C SER A 77 -27.57 -5.43 -4.41
N SER A 78 -27.68 -4.11 -4.22
CA SER A 78 -26.64 -3.31 -3.55
C SER A 78 -26.89 -3.14 -2.03
N ASN A 79 -27.66 -4.04 -1.39
CA ASN A 79 -28.08 -3.86 0.00
C ASN A 79 -26.98 -4.23 0.98
N GLU A 80 -26.24 -5.32 0.75
CA GLU A 80 -25.08 -5.67 1.58
C GLU A 80 -23.99 -4.60 1.46
N ALA A 81 -23.75 -4.06 0.26
CA ALA A 81 -22.88 -2.90 0.07
C ALA A 81 -23.34 -1.69 0.90
N ALA A 82 -24.64 -1.36 0.85
CA ALA A 82 -25.21 -0.24 1.60
C ALA A 82 -25.05 -0.46 3.11
N LYS A 83 -25.37 -1.65 3.63
CA LYS A 83 -25.19 -1.97 5.06
C LYS A 83 -23.74 -1.83 5.50
N TRP A 84 -22.79 -2.29 4.68
CA TRP A 84 -21.37 -2.17 4.98
C TRP A 84 -20.95 -0.70 5.02
N LEU A 85 -21.32 0.11 4.00
CA LEU A 85 -21.00 1.53 3.96
C LEU A 85 -21.65 2.33 5.09
N GLU A 86 -22.92 2.05 5.42
CA GLU A 86 -23.62 2.69 6.53
C GLU A 86 -22.98 2.40 7.88
N SER A 87 -22.47 1.17 8.05
CA SER A 87 -21.82 0.77 9.29
C SER A 87 -20.40 1.33 9.37
N ASN A 88 -19.62 1.21 8.31
CA ASN A 88 -18.15 1.35 8.37
C ASN A 88 -17.62 2.69 7.87
N ILE A 89 -18.35 3.39 7.00
CA ILE A 89 -17.89 4.62 6.35
C ILE A 89 -18.73 5.83 6.76
N LYS A 90 -20.05 5.73 6.63
CA LYS A 90 -21.01 6.83 6.87
C LYS A 90 -20.85 7.52 8.24
N PRO A 91 -20.53 6.82 9.36
CA PRO A 91 -20.35 7.49 10.66
C PRO A 91 -19.14 8.42 10.73
N PHE A 92 -18.18 8.25 9.82
CA PHE A 92 -16.93 9.01 9.77
C PHE A 92 -16.86 9.95 8.56
N TYR A 93 -17.75 9.78 7.59
CA TYR A 93 -17.80 10.57 6.37
C TYR A 93 -17.98 12.07 6.67
N GLY A 94 -17.19 12.91 6.00
CA GLY A 94 -17.15 14.36 6.22
C GLY A 94 -16.24 14.81 7.37
N ARG A 95 -15.78 13.90 8.23
CA ARG A 95 -14.81 14.19 9.30
C ARG A 95 -13.48 13.47 9.12
N VAL A 96 -13.49 12.27 8.55
CA VAL A 96 -12.29 11.59 8.06
C VAL A 96 -12.10 11.92 6.59
N SER A 97 -10.88 12.29 6.20
CA SER A 97 -10.49 12.56 4.81
C SER A 97 -10.29 11.24 4.07
N PHE A 98 -11.37 10.53 3.74
CA PHE A 98 -11.29 9.31 2.94
C PHE A 98 -10.86 9.64 1.51
N ARG A 99 -9.63 9.26 1.16
CA ARG A 99 -9.06 9.40 -0.19
C ARG A 99 -9.51 8.26 -1.10
N CYS A 100 -9.57 7.04 -0.56
CA CYS A 100 -9.86 5.84 -1.31
C CYS A 100 -10.48 4.76 -0.43
N LEU A 101 -11.51 4.09 -0.92
CA LEU A 101 -11.99 2.81 -0.41
C LEU A 101 -11.36 1.70 -1.26
N GLN A 102 -10.44 0.94 -0.67
CA GLN A 102 -9.79 -0.20 -1.32
C GLN A 102 -10.69 -1.43 -1.19
N LEU A 103 -11.04 -2.03 -2.32
CA LEU A 103 -11.82 -3.26 -2.34
C LEU A 103 -10.88 -4.45 -2.43
N GLY A 104 -10.75 -5.14 -1.30
CA GLY A 104 -9.82 -6.25 -1.13
C GLY A 104 -8.40 -5.81 -0.76
N SER A 105 -7.60 -6.80 -0.40
CA SER A 105 -6.21 -6.70 0.01
C SER A 105 -5.41 -7.80 -0.68
N LYS A 106 -4.31 -7.41 -1.33
CA LYS A 106 -3.39 -8.30 -2.08
C LYS A 106 -4.12 -9.28 -2.99
N MET A 107 -4.99 -8.75 -3.83
CA MET A 107 -5.79 -9.54 -4.77
C MET A 107 -4.90 -10.02 -5.92
N ALA A 108 -4.80 -11.33 -6.12
CA ALA A 108 -4.03 -11.91 -7.22
C ALA A 108 -4.77 -11.77 -8.57
N LEU A 109 -6.10 -11.82 -8.58
CA LEU A 109 -6.93 -11.62 -9.79
C LEU A 109 -6.51 -12.49 -10.99
N GLN A 110 -6.05 -13.72 -10.73
CA GLN A 110 -5.56 -14.63 -11.77
C GLN A 110 -6.68 -15.43 -12.46
N GLY A 111 -7.92 -15.32 -11.96
CA GLY A 111 -9.06 -16.10 -12.47
C GLY A 111 -10.29 -15.26 -12.75
N ASN A 112 -11.06 -15.67 -13.77
CA ASN A 112 -12.33 -15.05 -14.14
C ASN A 112 -13.30 -14.95 -12.95
N HIS A 113 -13.29 -15.92 -12.03
CA HIS A 113 -14.14 -15.88 -10.85
C HIS A 113 -13.78 -14.73 -9.90
N GLU A 114 -12.50 -14.53 -9.59
CA GLU A 114 -12.06 -13.44 -8.71
C GLU A 114 -12.35 -12.07 -9.33
N ILE A 115 -12.08 -11.93 -10.63
CA ILE A 115 -12.35 -10.71 -11.39
C ILE A 115 -13.85 -10.40 -11.42
N SER A 116 -14.69 -11.39 -11.75
CA SER A 116 -16.15 -11.22 -11.78
C SER A 116 -16.72 -10.88 -10.41
N THR A 117 -16.19 -11.50 -9.34
CA THR A 117 -16.57 -11.20 -7.95
C THR A 117 -16.23 -9.75 -7.60
N LEU A 118 -15.01 -9.31 -7.88
CA LEU A 118 -14.59 -7.93 -7.63
C LEU A 118 -15.38 -6.92 -8.46
N LEU A 119 -15.63 -7.21 -9.74
CA LEU A 119 -16.45 -6.38 -10.60
C LEU A 119 -17.87 -6.20 -10.04
N GLN A 120 -18.51 -7.29 -9.62
CA GLN A 120 -19.85 -7.25 -9.04
C GLN A 120 -19.85 -6.43 -7.74
N ALA A 121 -18.86 -6.65 -6.87
CA ALA A 121 -18.71 -5.87 -5.64
C ALA A 121 -18.54 -4.37 -5.92
N MET A 122 -17.72 -4.00 -6.91
CA MET A 122 -17.55 -2.61 -7.33
C MET A 122 -18.88 -1.98 -7.78
N VAL A 123 -19.65 -2.69 -8.61
CA VAL A 123 -20.96 -2.22 -9.07
C VAL A 123 -21.90 -1.97 -7.88
N HIS A 124 -21.97 -2.91 -6.93
CA HIS A 124 -22.81 -2.76 -5.75
C HIS A 124 -22.34 -1.63 -4.83
N VAL A 125 -21.03 -1.49 -4.59
CA VAL A 125 -20.47 -0.41 -3.78
C VAL A 125 -20.75 0.94 -4.42
N GLN A 126 -20.57 1.11 -5.73
CA GLN A 126 -20.86 2.36 -6.42
C GLN A 126 -22.35 2.71 -6.37
N ALA A 127 -23.23 1.73 -6.56
CA ALA A 127 -24.68 1.93 -6.43
C ALA A 127 -25.08 2.33 -5.01
N ALA A 128 -24.49 1.70 -3.99
CA ALA A 128 -24.72 2.01 -2.59
C ALA A 128 -24.16 3.39 -2.20
N GLN A 129 -22.98 3.76 -2.67
CA GLN A 129 -22.41 5.10 -2.48
C GLN A 129 -23.37 6.17 -3.02
N LYS A 130 -23.88 6.00 -4.24
CA LYS A 130 -24.88 6.90 -4.83
C LYS A 130 -26.16 6.99 -3.99
N ARG A 131 -26.70 5.86 -3.53
CA ARG A 131 -27.90 5.81 -2.67
C ARG A 131 -27.68 6.53 -1.34
N LEU A 132 -26.47 6.47 -0.78
CA LEU A 132 -26.14 7.03 0.53
C LEU A 132 -25.58 8.45 0.47
N GLY A 133 -25.37 9.02 -0.72
CA GLY A 133 -24.75 10.32 -0.90
C GLY A 133 -23.27 10.36 -0.50
N LEU A 134 -22.57 9.22 -0.64
CA LEU A 134 -21.14 9.09 -0.37
C LEU A 134 -20.36 9.26 -1.68
N ASP A 135 -19.30 10.05 -1.65
CA ASP A 135 -18.37 10.23 -2.77
C ASP A 135 -16.96 9.90 -2.31
N ILE A 136 -16.55 8.65 -2.52
CA ILE A 136 -15.20 8.16 -2.19
C ILE A 136 -14.70 7.35 -3.38
N SER A 137 -13.50 7.66 -3.86
CA SER A 137 -12.89 6.92 -4.96
C SER A 137 -12.67 5.45 -4.57
N LEU A 138 -12.88 4.54 -5.53
CA LEU A 138 -12.55 3.13 -5.36
C LEU A 138 -11.13 2.85 -5.84
N GLY A 139 -10.43 1.96 -5.17
CA GLY A 139 -9.12 1.45 -5.56
C GLY A 139 -9.04 -0.05 -5.29
N ILE A 140 -7.98 -0.68 -5.80
CA ILE A 140 -7.73 -2.10 -5.59
C ILE A 140 -6.29 -2.30 -5.13
N ASP A 141 -6.11 -3.16 -4.15
CA ASP A 141 -4.80 -3.56 -3.63
C ASP A 141 -4.43 -4.90 -4.25
N LEU A 142 -3.46 -4.88 -5.16
CA LEU A 142 -3.04 -6.01 -5.97
C LEU A 142 -1.82 -6.70 -5.35
N ASP A 143 -1.83 -8.02 -5.44
CA ASP A 143 -0.60 -8.80 -5.33
C ASP A 143 0.17 -8.73 -6.65
N ASN A 144 1.50 -8.87 -6.59
CA ASN A 144 2.33 -8.91 -7.80
C ASN A 144 2.01 -10.12 -8.68
N ALA A 145 1.42 -11.17 -8.11
CA ALA A 145 0.88 -12.32 -8.84
C ALA A 145 -0.22 -11.94 -9.86
N ALA A 146 -0.79 -10.73 -9.79
CA ALA A 146 -1.71 -10.24 -10.81
C ALA A 146 -1.06 -10.05 -12.19
N LEU A 147 0.26 -9.89 -12.22
CA LEU A 147 1.03 -9.91 -13.47
C LEU A 147 1.29 -11.37 -13.88
N ALA A 148 0.78 -11.77 -15.05
CA ALA A 148 1.02 -13.09 -15.62
C ALA A 148 2.50 -13.27 -15.98
N GLU A 149 3.14 -12.18 -16.40
CA GLU A 149 4.58 -12.05 -16.59
C GLU A 149 4.99 -10.73 -15.96
N SER A 150 6.12 -10.70 -15.25
CA SER A 150 6.60 -9.50 -14.53
C SER A 150 8.08 -9.19 -14.77
N PHE A 151 8.82 -10.09 -15.43
CA PHE A 151 10.25 -9.92 -15.68
C PHE A 151 10.67 -10.45 -17.06
N PRO A 152 11.46 -9.68 -17.84
CA PRO A 152 11.87 -8.30 -17.56
C PRO A 152 10.67 -7.33 -17.58
N PRO A 153 10.78 -6.11 -17.00
CA PRO A 153 9.65 -5.19 -16.89
C PRO A 153 8.90 -4.93 -18.22
N SER A 154 9.60 -4.90 -19.36
CA SER A 154 9.01 -4.71 -20.69
C SER A 154 8.19 -5.91 -21.19
N ALA A 155 8.48 -7.11 -20.69
CA ALA A 155 7.71 -8.31 -20.99
C ALA A 155 6.42 -8.37 -20.16
N ALA A 156 6.32 -7.59 -19.09
CA ALA A 156 5.23 -7.70 -18.14
C ALA A 156 3.84 -7.52 -18.77
N ALA A 157 2.88 -8.33 -18.33
CA ALA A 157 1.52 -8.30 -18.83
C ALA A 157 0.52 -8.70 -17.76
N PHE A 158 -0.64 -8.04 -17.78
CA PHE A 158 -1.85 -8.52 -17.14
C PHE A 158 -2.55 -9.55 -18.03
N ASP A 159 -3.37 -10.42 -17.43
CA ASP A 159 -4.47 -11.03 -18.17
C ASP A 159 -5.47 -9.94 -18.58
N GLY A 160 -5.89 -9.91 -19.85
CA GLY A 160 -6.84 -8.91 -20.36
C GLY A 160 -8.20 -8.93 -19.66
N ALA A 161 -8.57 -10.04 -19.00
CA ALA A 161 -9.76 -10.14 -18.18
C ALA A 161 -9.81 -9.12 -17.04
N ILE A 162 -8.66 -8.60 -16.56
CA ILE A 162 -8.61 -7.62 -15.45
C ILE A 162 -9.18 -6.25 -15.83
N LEU A 163 -9.27 -5.92 -17.13
CA LEU A 163 -9.64 -4.60 -17.65
C LEU A 163 -10.87 -3.97 -16.95
N PRO A 164 -11.99 -4.69 -16.72
CA PRO A 164 -13.20 -4.10 -16.14
C PRO A 164 -13.03 -3.60 -14.70
N VAL A 165 -12.10 -4.19 -13.95
CA VAL A 165 -11.87 -3.87 -12.52
C VAL A 165 -10.75 -2.86 -12.30
N LEU A 166 -10.00 -2.47 -13.34
CA LEU A 166 -8.90 -1.53 -13.21
C LEU A 166 -9.36 -0.17 -12.66
N ARG A 167 -8.83 0.19 -11.49
CA ARG A 167 -8.98 1.46 -10.78
C ARG A 167 -7.59 1.88 -10.29
N PRO A 168 -7.38 3.01 -9.60
CA PRO A 168 -6.08 3.28 -8.98
C PRO A 168 -5.54 2.02 -8.29
N LEU A 169 -4.38 1.58 -8.76
CA LEU A 169 -3.75 0.34 -8.34
C LEU A 169 -2.81 0.63 -7.18
N TYR A 170 -2.97 -0.12 -6.11
CA TYR A 170 -2.03 -0.17 -5.01
C TYR A 170 -1.31 -1.50 -5.10
N VAL A 171 0.01 -1.49 -5.11
CA VAL A 171 0.83 -2.70 -5.27
C VAL A 171 1.73 -2.87 -4.07
N THR A 172 2.02 -4.13 -3.74
CA THR A 172 2.96 -4.47 -2.67
C THR A 172 4.35 -4.61 -3.27
N ASP A 173 5.30 -3.79 -2.87
CA ASP A 173 6.70 -3.92 -3.30
C ASP A 173 7.40 -5.00 -2.45
N PRO A 174 7.84 -6.13 -3.04
CA PRO A 174 8.15 -7.34 -2.32
C PRO A 174 9.61 -7.33 -1.84
N TYR A 175 9.95 -6.41 -0.94
CA TYR A 175 11.16 -6.59 -0.11
C TYR A 175 10.99 -7.65 0.98
N TYR A 176 9.78 -8.21 1.08
CA TYR A 176 9.47 -9.36 1.92
C TYR A 176 10.35 -10.58 1.67
N GLU A 177 10.97 -10.69 0.49
CA GLU A 177 11.72 -11.88 0.11
C GLU A 177 13.04 -11.51 -0.56
N TYR A 178 13.98 -10.90 0.18
CA TYR A 178 15.36 -10.86 -0.29
C TYR A 178 15.84 -12.29 -0.61
N LYS A 179 15.93 -12.62 -1.90
CA LYS A 179 16.26 -13.95 -2.43
C LYS A 179 17.72 -14.07 -2.85
N GLY A 180 18.64 -13.37 -2.16
CA GLY A 180 20.07 -13.43 -2.47
C GLY A 180 20.54 -12.49 -3.58
N MET A 181 19.66 -11.59 -4.05
CA MET A 181 19.97 -10.53 -5.02
C MET A 181 21.00 -9.52 -4.49
N ASN A 182 21.49 -8.60 -5.33
CA ASN A 182 22.37 -7.53 -4.87
C ASN A 182 21.64 -6.68 -3.81
N ILE A 183 22.30 -6.46 -2.67
CA ILE A 183 21.67 -5.78 -1.53
C ILE A 183 21.41 -4.30 -1.82
N ASP A 184 22.30 -3.61 -2.54
CA ASP A 184 22.13 -2.20 -2.89
C ASP A 184 20.99 -2.01 -3.89
N TYR A 185 20.85 -2.93 -4.84
CA TYR A 185 19.68 -3.00 -5.74
C TYR A 185 18.36 -3.16 -4.96
N ALA A 186 18.41 -3.85 -3.82
CA ALA A 186 17.27 -4.02 -2.94
C ALA A 186 17.06 -2.84 -1.97
N LEU A 187 18.12 -2.13 -1.59
CA LEU A 187 18.02 -1.01 -0.66
C LEU A 187 17.71 0.34 -1.34
N LEU A 188 17.33 0.31 -2.62
CA LEU A 188 17.13 1.52 -3.44
C LEU A 188 18.41 2.35 -3.59
N ASN A 189 19.58 1.70 -3.55
CA ASN A 189 20.91 2.31 -3.49
C ASN A 189 21.87 1.79 -4.58
N GLY A 190 21.36 1.19 -5.65
CA GLY A 190 22.23 0.67 -6.71
C GLY A 190 22.90 1.80 -7.50
N ASP A 191 24.23 1.76 -7.58
CA ASP A 191 25.02 2.69 -8.42
C ASP A 191 25.21 2.19 -9.86
N SER A 192 24.88 0.91 -10.12
CA SER A 192 24.95 0.29 -11.43
C SER A 192 23.67 -0.50 -11.71
N PRO A 193 23.20 -0.55 -12.97
CA PRO A 193 21.99 -1.27 -13.30
C PRO A 193 22.17 -2.76 -13.06
N ALA A 194 21.30 -3.35 -12.22
CA ALA A 194 21.22 -4.80 -12.08
C ALA A 194 20.43 -5.43 -13.23
N VAL A 195 19.54 -4.64 -13.85
CA VAL A 195 18.71 -5.06 -14.99
C VAL A 195 18.79 -3.95 -16.05
N THR A 196 19.09 -4.33 -17.29
CA THR A 196 18.94 -3.47 -18.47
C THR A 196 17.92 -4.12 -19.39
N ASP A 197 16.88 -3.37 -19.75
CA ASP A 197 15.74 -3.88 -20.49
C ASP A 197 15.26 -2.83 -21.49
N ASN A 198 15.36 -3.12 -22.79
CA ASN A 198 15.08 -2.20 -23.89
C ASN A 198 15.72 -0.80 -23.75
N GLY A 199 16.96 -0.76 -23.24
CA GLY A 199 17.71 0.48 -23.01
C GLY A 199 17.35 1.23 -21.73
N LEU A 200 16.33 0.79 -20.98
CA LEU A 200 16.05 1.27 -19.63
C LEU A 200 16.96 0.57 -18.63
N GLN A 201 17.52 1.33 -17.71
CA GLN A 201 18.45 0.88 -16.68
C GLN A 201 17.78 0.92 -15.32
N TYR A 202 17.61 -0.26 -14.71
CA TYR A 202 17.02 -0.38 -13.39
C TYR A 202 18.13 -0.61 -12.37
N THR A 203 18.33 0.40 -11.52
CA THR A 203 19.29 0.37 -10.41
C THR A 203 18.66 0.00 -9.09
N ASN A 204 17.33 -0.18 -9.05
CA ASN A 204 16.61 -0.72 -7.90
C ASN A 204 15.39 -1.54 -8.34
N MET A 205 14.95 -2.46 -7.48
CA MET A 205 13.86 -3.40 -7.78
C MET A 205 12.49 -2.73 -7.85
N MET A 206 12.24 -1.74 -6.99
CA MET A 206 10.96 -1.01 -6.92
C MET A 206 10.60 -0.38 -8.26
N ASP A 207 11.58 0.24 -8.92
CA ASP A 207 11.40 0.85 -10.25
C ASP A 207 11.05 -0.20 -11.30
N GLY A 208 11.73 -1.35 -11.28
CA GLY A 208 11.43 -2.47 -12.19
C GLY A 208 10.01 -3.01 -12.00
N LEU A 209 9.56 -3.12 -10.74
CA LEU A 209 8.20 -3.56 -10.44
C LEU A 209 7.15 -2.56 -10.93
N LEU A 210 7.33 -1.27 -10.63
CA LEU A 210 6.41 -0.22 -11.07
C LEU A 210 6.33 -0.16 -12.60
N ASP A 211 7.46 -0.29 -13.29
CA ASP A 211 7.49 -0.29 -14.75
C ASP A 211 6.92 -1.56 -15.37
N ALA A 212 6.96 -2.70 -14.66
CA ALA A 212 6.21 -3.90 -15.05
C ALA A 212 4.70 -3.65 -15.03
N PHE A 213 4.18 -2.98 -14.00
CA PHE A 213 2.77 -2.58 -13.95
C PHE A 213 2.42 -1.53 -15.01
N TYR A 214 3.24 -0.50 -15.20
CA TYR A 214 3.00 0.50 -16.24
C TYR A 214 3.03 -0.09 -17.66
N THR A 215 3.95 -1.01 -17.93
CA THR A 215 4.01 -1.74 -19.19
C THR A 215 2.74 -2.57 -19.39
N SER A 216 2.31 -3.29 -18.37
CA SER A 216 1.10 -4.13 -18.41
C SER A 216 -0.16 -3.31 -18.69
N LEU A 217 -0.30 -2.14 -18.04
CA LEU A 217 -1.37 -1.19 -18.30
C LEU A 217 -1.31 -0.66 -19.74
N SER A 218 -0.12 -0.30 -20.22
CA SER A 218 0.07 0.22 -21.58
C SER A 218 -0.31 -0.80 -22.65
N LYS A 219 -0.05 -2.09 -22.44
CA LYS A 219 -0.46 -3.18 -23.35
C LYS A 219 -1.99 -3.32 -23.45
N LEU A 220 -2.72 -2.92 -22.40
CA LEU A 220 -4.18 -2.85 -22.39
C LEU A 220 -4.72 -1.49 -22.89
N GLY A 221 -3.85 -0.58 -23.34
CA GLY A 221 -4.23 0.77 -23.76
C GLY A 221 -4.59 1.71 -22.61
N ILE A 222 -4.21 1.37 -21.37
CA ILE A 222 -4.55 2.12 -20.17
C ILE A 222 -3.35 2.95 -19.69
N THR A 223 -3.62 4.20 -19.33
CA THR A 223 -2.64 5.11 -18.72
C THR A 223 -3.15 5.55 -17.36
N MET A 224 -2.56 5.03 -16.28
CA MET A 224 -2.90 5.42 -14.91
C MET A 224 -1.68 5.32 -13.99
N ARG A 225 -1.69 6.07 -12.89
CA ARG A 225 -0.65 5.98 -11.85
C ARG A 225 -0.81 4.71 -11.04
N VAL A 226 0.32 4.11 -10.69
CA VAL A 226 0.42 2.97 -9.76
C VAL A 226 0.99 3.49 -8.45
N ILE A 227 0.38 3.11 -7.34
CA ILE A 227 0.75 3.54 -5.99
C ILE A 227 1.39 2.34 -5.30
N VAL A 228 2.50 2.55 -4.58
CA VAL A 228 3.05 1.51 -3.72
C VAL A 228 2.25 1.48 -2.43
N GLY A 229 1.31 0.53 -2.33
CA GLY A 229 0.39 0.39 -1.22
C GLY A 229 1.03 -0.15 0.05
N GLU A 230 2.12 -0.91 -0.10
CA GLU A 230 2.93 -1.45 0.98
C GLU A 230 4.37 -1.64 0.53
N THR A 231 5.31 -1.09 1.29
CA THR A 231 6.71 -1.43 1.16
C THR A 231 7.47 -1.22 2.46
N GLY A 232 8.53 -1.97 2.71
CA GLY A 232 9.34 -1.81 3.91
C GLY A 232 10.44 -2.83 3.99
N TRP A 233 11.21 -2.77 5.08
CA TRP A 233 12.32 -3.67 5.31
C TRP A 233 12.38 -4.07 6.77
N ALA A 234 12.50 -5.37 7.03
CA ALA A 234 12.47 -5.91 8.38
C ALA A 234 13.69 -5.44 9.21
N SER A 235 13.43 -4.85 10.38
CA SER A 235 14.44 -4.34 11.31
C SER A 235 15.04 -5.41 12.22
N GLY A 236 14.55 -6.64 12.19
CA GLY A 236 15.07 -7.72 13.01
C GLY A 236 14.53 -9.06 12.54
N SER A 237 15.28 -10.14 12.78
CA SER A 237 14.84 -11.54 12.86
C SER A 237 16.09 -12.42 12.91
N THR A 238 15.93 -13.75 12.81
CA THR A 238 17.04 -14.68 12.56
C THR A 238 17.54 -14.66 11.11
N VAL A 239 16.95 -13.84 10.23
CA VAL A 239 17.31 -13.75 8.81
C VAL A 239 18.47 -12.76 8.61
N LYS A 240 19.48 -13.16 7.82
CA LYS A 240 20.76 -12.44 7.62
C LYS A 240 20.63 -10.95 7.27
N TYR A 241 19.60 -10.56 6.52
CA TYR A 241 19.44 -9.18 6.02
C TYR A 241 18.31 -8.40 6.68
N ALA A 242 17.68 -8.96 7.73
CA ALA A 242 16.69 -8.26 8.52
C ALA A 242 17.37 -7.61 9.74
N THR A 243 17.91 -6.40 9.56
CA THR A 243 18.64 -5.68 10.62
C THR A 243 18.15 -4.24 10.76
N PRO A 244 18.31 -3.61 11.94
CA PRO A 244 17.87 -2.23 12.13
C PRO A 244 18.57 -1.26 11.16
N LYS A 245 19.85 -1.52 10.88
CA LYS A 245 20.65 -0.70 9.95
C LYS A 245 20.05 -0.73 8.54
N LEU A 246 19.89 -1.91 7.96
CA LEU A 246 19.37 -2.06 6.59
C LEU A 246 17.93 -1.56 6.47
N ALA A 247 17.11 -1.77 7.51
CA ALA A 247 15.75 -1.24 7.54
C ALA A 247 15.70 0.28 7.50
N GLY A 248 16.56 0.93 8.28
CA GLY A 248 16.64 2.38 8.27
C GLY A 248 17.27 2.94 6.98
N GLU A 249 18.25 2.25 6.37
CA GLU A 249 18.79 2.61 5.04
C GLU A 249 17.70 2.56 3.97
N TYR A 250 16.90 1.49 3.93
CA TYR A 250 15.78 1.36 2.99
C TYR A 250 14.78 2.53 3.11
N ILE A 251 14.33 2.81 4.35
CA ILE A 251 13.36 3.90 4.60
C ILE A 251 13.96 5.26 4.25
N TYR A 252 15.23 5.50 4.57
CA TYR A 252 15.93 6.73 4.22
C TYR A 252 16.02 6.94 2.71
N ASN A 253 16.48 5.92 1.98
CA ASN A 253 16.61 5.99 0.52
C ASN A 253 15.26 6.18 -0.17
N LEU A 254 14.21 5.51 0.31
CA LEU A 254 12.84 5.73 -0.17
C LEU A 254 12.40 7.18 0.08
N ALA A 255 12.59 7.71 1.29
CA ALA A 255 12.18 9.07 1.63
C ALA A 255 12.92 10.11 0.78
N GLU A 256 14.23 9.94 0.55
CA GLU A 256 15.02 10.83 -0.31
C GLU A 256 14.56 10.79 -1.76
N ARG A 257 14.25 9.60 -2.30
CA ARG A 257 13.69 9.48 -3.67
C ARG A 257 12.38 10.25 -3.81
N LEU A 258 11.46 10.09 -2.86
CA LEU A 258 10.17 10.77 -2.85
C LEU A 258 10.32 12.29 -2.70
N ARG A 259 11.22 12.74 -1.83
CA ARG A 259 11.52 14.17 -1.63
C ARG A 259 12.06 14.83 -2.90
N ASN A 260 12.84 14.07 -3.68
CA ASN A 260 13.42 14.54 -4.94
C ASN A 260 12.51 14.27 -6.16
N ASN A 261 11.26 13.81 -5.95
CA ASN A 261 10.30 13.49 -7.01
C ASN A 261 10.88 12.53 -8.08
N VAL A 262 11.70 11.58 -7.66
CA VAL A 262 12.31 10.60 -8.57
C VAL A 262 11.24 9.60 -9.01
N GLY A 263 10.91 9.61 -10.30
CA GLY A 263 10.08 8.60 -10.94
C GLY A 263 10.85 7.32 -11.27
N THR A 264 10.28 6.50 -12.15
CA THR A 264 10.90 5.26 -12.65
C THR A 264 11.60 5.49 -14.00
N PRO A 265 12.46 4.57 -14.49
CA PRO A 265 13.05 4.67 -15.82
C PRO A 265 12.04 4.87 -16.96
N LEU A 266 10.90 4.16 -16.95
CA LEU A 266 9.84 4.31 -17.95
C LEU A 266 8.99 5.56 -17.73
N LYS A 267 8.81 6.00 -16.48
CA LYS A 267 8.00 7.17 -16.10
C LYS A 267 8.79 8.16 -15.21
N PRO A 268 9.86 8.80 -15.75
CA PRO A 268 10.80 9.57 -14.93
C PRO A 268 10.18 10.83 -14.30
N ASN A 269 9.12 11.35 -14.91
CA ASN A 269 8.43 12.57 -14.47
C ASN A 269 7.13 12.29 -13.71
N TRP A 270 6.84 11.02 -13.38
CA TRP A 270 5.64 10.67 -12.63
C TRP A 270 5.97 10.56 -11.14
N PRO A 271 5.28 11.31 -10.26
CA PRO A 271 5.50 11.18 -8.84
C PRO A 271 5.06 9.79 -8.38
N VAL A 272 5.87 9.19 -7.51
CA VAL A 272 5.54 7.92 -6.87
C VAL A 272 4.88 8.21 -5.53
N GLU A 273 3.70 7.63 -5.30
CA GLU A 273 3.07 7.65 -3.97
C GLU A 273 3.35 6.30 -3.30
N THR A 274 3.68 6.32 -2.02
CA THR A 274 4.19 5.13 -1.33
C THR A 274 3.76 5.09 0.13
N PHE A 275 3.36 3.92 0.60
CA PHE A 275 2.99 3.65 1.98
C PHE A 275 4.01 2.70 2.63
N ILE A 276 4.70 3.18 3.67
CA ILE A 276 5.61 2.33 4.44
C ILE A 276 4.78 1.35 5.28
N HIS A 277 5.07 0.06 5.09
CA HIS A 277 4.62 -1.05 5.91
C HIS A 277 5.69 -1.36 6.96
N THR A 278 5.49 -1.08 8.25
CA THR A 278 4.31 -0.43 8.90
C THR A 278 4.75 0.60 9.93
N LEU A 279 3.79 1.30 10.55
CA LEU A 279 4.09 2.23 11.65
C LEU A 279 4.71 1.52 12.87
N TYR A 280 4.18 0.36 13.28
CA TYR A 280 4.61 -0.31 14.51
C TYR A 280 5.06 -1.76 14.30
N VAL A 281 5.96 -2.25 15.14
CA VAL A 281 6.36 -3.67 15.19
C VAL A 281 5.15 -4.51 15.60
N GLN A 282 4.87 -5.60 14.87
CA GLN A 282 3.63 -6.40 14.97
C GLN A 282 3.87 -7.71 15.75
N ASP A 283 4.02 -7.62 17.08
CA ASP A 283 4.51 -8.69 17.96
C ASP A 283 3.46 -9.71 18.44
N LYS A 284 2.22 -9.65 17.96
CA LYS A 284 1.13 -10.56 18.39
C LYS A 284 1.40 -12.01 18.04
N ASN A 285 1.94 -12.24 16.84
CA ASN A 285 2.20 -13.57 16.31
C ASN A 285 3.71 -13.78 16.11
N ASN A 286 4.21 -15.01 16.30
CA ASN A 286 5.60 -15.33 15.99
C ASN A 286 5.80 -15.57 14.47
N ASN A 287 5.38 -14.62 13.65
CA ASN A 287 5.40 -14.70 12.19
C ASN A 287 6.81 -14.41 11.62
N GLY A 288 7.87 -14.91 12.28
CA GLY A 288 9.25 -14.78 11.83
C GLY A 288 9.67 -13.32 11.60
N MET A 289 10.02 -12.99 10.35
CA MET A 289 10.44 -11.65 9.92
C MET A 289 9.29 -10.64 9.82
N TYR A 290 8.05 -11.08 9.60
CA TYR A 290 6.91 -10.19 9.31
C TYR A 290 6.58 -9.25 10.48
N LYS A 291 6.89 -9.64 11.72
CA LYS A 291 6.68 -8.76 12.87
C LYS A 291 7.59 -7.53 12.89
N TRP A 292 8.71 -7.55 12.17
CA TRP A 292 9.80 -6.57 12.32
C TRP A 292 9.79 -5.44 11.29
N TYR A 293 8.73 -5.32 10.49
CA TYR A 293 8.57 -4.24 9.50
C TYR A 293 8.18 -2.88 10.10
N GLY A 294 7.88 -2.84 11.41
CA GLY A 294 7.53 -1.61 12.09
C GLY A 294 8.65 -0.58 12.13
N MET A 295 8.32 0.68 11.86
CA MET A 295 9.23 1.81 12.10
C MET A 295 9.44 2.08 13.59
N PHE A 296 8.42 1.84 14.42
CA PHE A 296 8.47 2.10 15.86
C PHE A 296 8.08 0.85 16.65
N TYR A 297 8.65 0.69 17.84
CA TYR A 297 8.11 -0.25 18.81
C TYR A 297 6.78 0.28 19.39
N PRO A 298 5.93 -0.57 19.97
CA PRO A 298 4.66 -0.13 20.57
C PRO A 298 4.81 0.96 21.65
N ASN A 299 5.98 1.05 22.30
CA ASN A 299 6.31 2.11 23.26
C ASN A 299 6.66 3.47 22.60
N GLY A 300 6.66 3.55 21.27
CA GLY A 300 6.99 4.76 20.50
C GLY A 300 8.48 4.96 20.21
N SER A 301 9.37 4.10 20.73
CA SER A 301 10.81 4.18 20.41
C SER A 301 11.09 3.73 18.98
N PRO A 302 12.06 4.35 18.26
CA PRO A 302 12.43 3.92 16.91
C PRO A 302 12.94 2.48 16.88
N ALA A 303 12.50 1.70 15.88
CA ALA A 303 12.99 0.34 15.63
C ALA A 303 14.25 0.30 14.74
N ASN A 304 14.63 1.44 14.15
CA ASN A 304 15.83 1.60 13.35
C ASN A 304 16.48 2.97 13.57
N PRO A 305 17.80 3.13 13.30
CA PRO A 305 18.56 4.31 13.69
C PRO A 305 18.35 5.54 12.77
N PHE A 306 17.60 5.43 11.68
CA PHE A 306 17.52 6.45 10.62
C PHE A 306 16.15 7.15 10.51
N LEU A 307 15.31 7.09 11.56
CA LEU A 307 13.98 7.72 11.58
C LEU A 307 13.99 9.24 11.85
N ASN A 308 14.79 9.98 11.08
CA ASN A 308 14.60 11.41 10.87
C ASN A 308 13.78 11.64 9.58
N LEU A 309 12.58 11.05 9.55
CA LEU A 309 11.50 11.46 8.65
C LEU A 309 10.96 12.83 9.09
#